data_AF-T0YDD8-F1
#
_entry.id   AF-T0YDD8-F1
#
_cell.length_a   1.000
_cell.length_b   1.000
_cell.length_c   1.000
_cell.angle_alpha   90.00
_cell.angle_beta   90.00
_cell.angle_gamma   90.00
#
_symmetry.space_group_name_H-M   'P 1'
#
loop_
_entity.id
_entity.type
_entity.pdbx_description
1 polymer ?
#
loop_
_entity_poly.entity_id
_entity_poly.type
_entity_poly.pdbx_seq_one_letter_code
_entity_poly.pdbx_strand_id
1 'polypeptide(L)' 'MIIGDSETVSSYKNQWDRFFDKFGYRDKITKIRDFYPDQKSLLIPYQEIANFDNDFASSLKENPAICIRAGE' A
#
# COMPACT_ATOMS: atom_id res chain seq x y z
N MET A 1 -13.66 -19.46 -4.63
CA MET A 1 -13.07 -18.41 -5.48
C MET A 1 -14.17 -17.38 -5.70
N ILE A 2 -14.16 -16.29 -4.93
CA ILE A 2 -15.18 -15.23 -5.03
C ILE A 2 -14.69 -14.23 -6.07
N ILE A 3 -15.50 -14.00 -7.10
CA ILE A 3 -15.16 -13.23 -8.29
C ILE A 3 -15.00 -11.71 -7.99
N GLY A 4 -15.39 -11.26 -6.78
CA GLY A 4 -15.27 -9.86 -6.33
C GLY A 4 -13.90 -9.42 -5.82
N ASP A 5 -13.01 -10.32 -5.41
CA ASP A 5 -11.74 -9.92 -4.77
C ASP A 5 -10.73 -9.34 -5.76
N SER A 6 -10.77 -9.75 -7.03
CA SER A 6 -9.74 -9.37 -8.01
C SER A 6 -9.81 -7.91 -8.46
N GLU A 7 -11.01 -7.34 -8.56
CA GLU A 7 -11.20 -5.94 -8.97
C GLU A 7 -10.91 -4.99 -7.80
N THR A 8 -11.28 -5.39 -6.58
CA THR A 8 -10.95 -4.66 -5.37
C THR A 8 -9.44 -4.63 -5.12
N VAL A 9 -8.73 -5.75 -5.30
CA VAL A 9 -7.27 -5.82 -5.16
C VAL A 9 -6.56 -4.94 -6.21
N SER A 10 -7.03 -4.91 -7.46
CA SER A 10 -6.41 -4.07 -8.49
C SER A 10 -6.61 -2.57 -8.19
N SER A 11 -7.77 -2.19 -7.65
CA SER A 11 -8.04 -0.84 -7.18
C SER A 11 -7.09 -0.42 -6.06
N TYR A 12 -6.94 -1.25 -5.01
CA TYR A 12 -6.01 -0.97 -3.90
C TYR A 12 -4.55 -0.90 -4.36
N LYS A 13 -4.14 -1.76 -5.29
CA LYS A 13 -2.80 -1.70 -5.87
C LYS A 13 -2.54 -0.36 -6.55
N ASN A 14 -3.49 0.12 -7.36
CA ASN A 14 -3.39 1.43 -8.00
C ASN A 14 -3.32 2.58 -6.98
N GLN A 15 -4.04 2.49 -5.86
CA GLN A 15 -3.98 3.48 -4.79
C GLN A 15 -2.60 3.48 -4.10
N TRP A 16 -2.05 2.29 -3.80
CA TRP A 16 -0.70 2.16 -3.26
C TRP A 16 0.36 2.72 -4.20
N ASP A 17 0.29 2.41 -5.49
CA ASP A 17 1.26 2.95 -6.46
C ASP A 17 1.23 4.48 -6.49
N ARG A 18 0.04 5.08 -6.57
CA ARG A 18 -0.14 6.53 -6.54
C ARG A 18 0.33 7.14 -5.21
N PHE A 19 0.09 6.46 -4.09
CA PHE A 19 0.56 6.89 -2.78
C PHE A 19 2.09 6.90 -2.72
N PHE A 20 2.73 5.81 -3.15
CA PHE A 20 4.18 5.68 -3.12
C PHE A 20 4.88 6.71 -4.00
N ASP A 21 4.30 7.03 -5.16
CA ASP A 21 4.80 8.08 -6.04
C ASP A 21 4.64 9.47 -5.40
N LYS A 22 3.44 9.79 -4.90
CA LYS A 22 3.13 11.12 -4.36
C LYS A 22 3.91 11.47 -3.09
N PHE A 23 4.15 10.50 -2.21
CA PHE A 23 4.84 10.71 -0.94
C PHE A 23 6.33 10.33 -0.98
N GLY A 24 6.87 9.99 -2.15
CA GLY A 24 8.31 9.72 -2.33
C GLY A 24 8.80 8.44 -1.68
N TYR A 25 7.93 7.43 -1.52
CA TYR A 25 8.31 6.14 -0.95
C TYR A 25 9.08 5.25 -1.92
N ARG A 26 9.06 5.53 -3.22
CA ARG A 26 9.79 4.75 -4.24
C ARG A 26 11.29 4.65 -3.96
N ASP A 27 11.91 5.72 -3.46
CA ASP A 27 13.33 5.71 -3.09
C ASP A 27 13.59 4.82 -1.88
N LYS A 28 12.69 4.82 -0.89
CA LYS A 28 12.79 3.95 0.29
C LYS A 28 12.62 2.48 -0.10
N ILE A 29 11.63 2.18 -0.95
CA ILE A 29 11.39 0.82 -1.50
C ILE A 29 12.62 0.33 -2.27
N THR A 30 13.21 1.20 -3.11
CA THR A 30 14.43 0.89 -3.87
C THR A 30 15.59 0.54 -2.95
N LYS A 31 15.79 1.32 -1.87
CA LYS A 31 16.82 1.00 -0.86
C LYS A 31 16.55 -0.33 -0.15
N ILE A 32 15.31 -0.59 0.27
CA ILE A 32 14.94 -1.87 0.90
C ILE A 32 15.30 -3.05 0.00
N ARG A 33 15.04 -2.94 -1.32
CA ARG A 33 15.39 -3.96 -2.31
C ARG A 33 16.89 -4.30 -2.29
N ASP A 34 17.76 -3.30 -2.14
CA ASP A 34 19.21 -3.49 -2.14
C ASP A 34 19.72 -4.22 -0.89
N PHE A 35 18.95 -4.20 0.20
CA PHE A 35 19.24 -4.88 1.48
C PHE A 35 18.35 -6.09 1.74
N TYR A 36 17.56 -6.52 0.76
CA TYR A 36 16.69 -7.68 0.92
C TYR A 36 17.54 -8.97 0.96
N PRO A 37 17.26 -9.93 1.85
CA PRO A 37 16.11 -10.03 2.75
C PRO A 37 16.30 -9.44 4.15
N ASP A 38 17.48 -8.89 4.45
CA ASP A 38 17.84 -8.39 5.79
C ASP A 38 16.95 -7.19 6.18
N GLN A 39 16.61 -6.34 5.22
CA GLN A 39 15.55 -5.34 5.34
C GLN A 39 14.40 -5.70 4.41
N LYS A 40 13.19 -5.82 4.97
CA LYS A 40 11.99 -6.27 4.24
C LYS A 40 10.69 -5.59 4.70
N SER A 41 10.81 -4.47 5.39
CA SER A 41 9.65 -3.78 5.97
C SER A 41 9.70 -2.30 5.64
N LEU A 42 8.56 -1.76 5.25
CA LEU A 42 8.35 -0.34 5.02
C LEU A 42 7.39 0.19 6.09
N LEU A 43 7.84 1.19 6.86
CA LEU A 43 6.98 1.86 7.84
C LEU A 43 6.33 3.09 7.20
N ILE A 44 5.00 3.15 7.29
CA ILE A 44 4.18 4.23 6.73
C ILE A 44 3.30 4.78 7.86
N PRO A 45 3.41 6.08 8.20
CA PRO A 45 2.49 6.70 9.15
C PRO A 45 1.07 6.71 8.58
N TYR A 46 0.09 6.20 9.34
CA TYR A 46 -1.31 6.17 8.90
C TYR A 46 -1.85 7.55 8.51
N GLN A 47 -1.39 8.62 9.18
CA GLN A 47 -1.78 9.98 8.85
C GLN A 47 -1.42 10.38 7.41
N GLU A 48 -0.33 9.86 6.85
CA GLU A 48 0.03 10.14 5.45
C GLU A 48 -0.95 9.47 4.49
N ILE A 49 -1.43 8.27 4.82
CA ILE A 49 -2.47 7.56 4.05
C ILE A 49 -3.80 8.35 4.12
N ALA A 50 -4.18 8.83 5.30
CA ALA A 50 -5.39 9.66 5.46
C ALA A 50 -5.30 11.01 4.72
N ASN A 51 -4.11 11.63 4.71
CA ASN A 51 -3.86 12.86 3.96
C ASN A 51 -3.82 12.64 2.44
N PHE A 52 -3.48 11.43 2.00
CA PHE A 52 -3.51 11.06 0.59
C PHE A 52 -4.95 10.92 0.08
N ASP A 53 -5.74 10.10 0.77
CA ASP A 53 -7.11 9.76 0.43
C ASP A 53 -7.81 9.16 1.66
N ASN A 54 -8.83 9.86 2.18
CA ASN A 54 -9.57 9.43 3.37
C ASN A 54 -10.39 8.15 3.13
N ASP A 55 -10.89 7.94 1.90
CA ASP A 55 -11.66 6.74 1.55
C ASP A 55 -10.74 5.53 1.46
N PHE A 56 -9.53 5.72 0.92
CA PHE A 56 -8.50 4.69 0.96
C PHE A 56 -8.08 4.33 2.40
N ALA A 57 -7.87 5.34 3.24
CA ALA A 57 -7.52 5.13 4.64
C ALA A 57 -8.65 4.40 5.41
N SER A 58 -9.90 4.71 5.10
CA SER A 58 -11.08 4.00 5.64
C SER A 58 -11.13 2.56 5.14
N SER A 59 -10.89 2.34 3.84
CA SER A 59 -10.83 1.00 3.24
C SER A 59 -9.74 0.12 3.88
N LEU A 60 -8.58 0.71 4.21
CA LEU A 60 -7.49 0.04 4.91
C LEU A 60 -7.90 -0.41 6.32
N LYS A 61 -8.74 0.38 7.03
CA LYS A 61 -9.28 -0.01 8.34
C LYS A 61 -10.33 -1.11 8.25
N GLU A 62 -11.19 -1.06 7.24
CA GLU A 62 -12.29 -2.01 7.05
C GLU A 62 -11.79 -3.37 6.55
N ASN A 63 -10.85 -3.36 5.59
CA ASN A 63 -10.35 -4.56 4.93
C ASN A 63 -8.81 -4.64 4.95
N PRO A 64 -8.16 -4.63 6.13
CA PRO A 64 -6.71 -4.48 6.25
C PRO A 64 -5.93 -5.60 5.54
N ALA A 65 -6.38 -6.84 5.63
CA ALA A 65 -5.68 -7.97 5.03
C ALA A 65 -5.62 -7.88 3.49
N ILE A 66 -6.72 -7.52 2.84
CA ILE A 66 -6.81 -7.39 1.38
C ILE A 66 -6.04 -6.16 0.92
N CYS A 67 -6.21 -5.05 1.65
CA CYS A 67 -5.62 -3.77 1.29
C CYS A 67 -4.08 -3.77 1.47
N ILE A 68 -3.55 -4.36 2.55
CA ILE A 68 -2.11 -4.53 2.75
C ILE A 68 -1.52 -5.47 1.71
N ARG A 69 -2.15 -6.63 1.47
CA ARG A 69 -1.67 -7.60 0.48
C ARG A 69 -1.64 -7.05 -0.95
N ALA A 70 -2.50 -6.08 -1.28
CA ALA A 70 -2.47 -5.42 -2.57
C ALA A 70 -1.27 -4.46 -2.74
N GLY A 71 -0.65 -4.03 -1.64
CA GLY A 71 0.53 -3.15 -1.62
C GLY A 71 1.86 -3.88 -1.45
N GLU A 72 1.84 -5.20 -1.24
CA GLU A 72 3.01 -6.10 -1.29
C GLU A 72 3.42 -6.41 -2.75
#